data_AF-A0A445H0H6-F1
#
_entry.id   AF-A0A445H0H6-F1
#
_cell.length_a   1.000
_cell.length_b   1.000
_cell.length_c   1.000
_cell.angle_alpha   90.00
_cell.angle_beta   90.00
_cell.angle_gamma   90.00
#
_symmetry.space_group_name_H-M   'P 1'
#
loop_
_entity.id
_entity.type
_entity.pdbx_description
1 polymer ?
#
loop_
_entity_poly.entity_id
_entity_poly.type
_entity_poly.pdbx_seq_one_letter_code
_entity_poly.pdbx_strand_id
1 'polypeptide(L)'
;MWKRALVGAVGALRRPYSSGGGGISSAVNSMLLRSLKDHYQEVAKMNMPPKVSPPSPFTIVKGALDSHGPVLKRSYGDEEVSIYVMRLLTPEDEDSAIDQLFIHVDVSKPQQNESLIFLCGLYEDALGIHSVSMRPKVQDSGYLLIPSQYTGPVFASVLSSLLSIFLCLGFMLL
;
A
#
# COMPACT_ATOMS: atom_id res chain seq x y z
N MET A 1 50.22 50.47 -37.22
CA MET A 1 50.26 49.66 -38.45
C MET A 1 50.96 48.36 -38.12
N TRP A 2 50.26 47.22 -38.16
CA TRP A 2 50.78 45.92 -38.61
C TRP A 2 49.57 45.04 -38.95
N LYS A 3 49.54 44.60 -40.21
CA LYS A 3 48.57 43.64 -40.74
C LYS A 3 49.21 42.25 -40.64
N ARG A 4 48.42 41.22 -40.34
CA ARG A 4 48.34 40.01 -41.18
C ARG A 4 47.25 39.07 -40.68
N ALA A 5 46.42 38.66 -41.64
CA ALA A 5 45.30 37.76 -41.51
C ALA A 5 45.69 36.31 -41.84
N LEU A 6 44.93 35.40 -41.23
CA LEU A 6 44.58 34.01 -41.55
C LEU A 6 45.09 33.38 -42.86
N VAL A 7 45.56 32.12 -42.78
CA VAL A 7 45.10 30.93 -43.54
C VAL A 7 45.55 29.66 -42.79
N GLY A 8 44.67 28.66 -42.62
CA GLY A 8 45.07 27.31 -42.20
C GLY A 8 43.88 26.38 -41.94
N ALA A 9 43.77 25.31 -42.73
CA ALA A 9 42.58 24.50 -42.94
C ALA A 9 42.27 23.45 -41.85
N VAL A 10 40.97 23.16 -41.75
CA VAL A 10 40.31 21.86 -41.53
C VAL A 10 41.12 20.77 -40.83
N GLY A 11 40.75 20.52 -39.58
CA GLY A 11 41.07 19.31 -38.84
C GLY A 11 40.14 19.20 -37.65
N ALA A 12 38.86 18.88 -37.90
CA ALA A 12 37.91 18.56 -36.84
C ALA A 12 38.41 17.29 -36.13
N LEU A 13 39.20 17.45 -35.08
CA LEU A 13 39.52 16.39 -34.14
C LEU A 13 38.24 16.11 -33.34
N ARG A 14 37.32 15.34 -33.94
CA ARG A 14 36.27 14.64 -33.20
C ARG A 14 36.96 13.64 -32.28
N ARG A 15 37.32 14.09 -31.08
CA ARG A 15 37.57 13.20 -29.96
C ARG A 15 36.28 12.39 -29.77
N PRO A 16 36.30 11.05 -29.87
CA PRO A 16 35.13 10.28 -29.53
C PRO A 16 34.82 10.60 -28.07
N TYR A 17 33.63 11.17 -27.83
CA TYR A 17 32.96 11.00 -26.56
C TYR A 17 32.78 9.50 -26.40
N SER A 18 33.74 8.86 -25.73
CA SER A 18 33.49 7.60 -25.06
C SER A 18 32.47 7.93 -23.98
N SER A 19 31.20 7.89 -24.37
CA SER A 19 30.09 7.56 -23.49
C SER A 19 30.37 6.15 -23.00
N GLY A 20 31.30 6.03 -22.04
CA GLY A 20 31.42 4.87 -21.21
C GLY A 20 30.14 4.84 -20.40
N GLY A 21 29.16 4.07 -20.88
CA GLY A 21 27.98 3.75 -20.11
C GLY A 21 28.45 3.36 -18.72
N GLY A 22 27.98 4.09 -17.70
CA GLY A 22 28.31 3.89 -16.30
C GLY A 22 27.81 2.52 -15.87
N GLY A 23 28.55 1.48 -16.23
CA GLY A 23 28.41 0.15 -15.67
C GLY A 23 28.84 0.26 -14.22
N ILE A 24 27.89 0.04 -13.32
CA ILE A 24 28.12 -0.03 -11.89
C ILE A 24 29.32 -0.96 -11.66
N SER A 25 30.37 -0.46 -11.01
CA SER A 25 31.62 -1.21 -10.82
C SER A 25 31.36 -2.52 -10.08
N SER A 26 31.99 -3.62 -10.49
CA SER A 26 31.83 -4.94 -9.85
C SER A 26 32.20 -4.93 -8.37
N ALA A 27 33.13 -4.06 -7.97
CA ALA A 27 33.48 -3.81 -6.57
C ALA A 27 32.30 -3.22 -5.78
N VAL A 28 31.58 -2.25 -6.36
CA VAL A 28 30.38 -1.65 -5.75
C VAL A 28 29.26 -2.69 -5.64
N ASN A 29 29.05 -3.50 -6.68
CA ASN A 29 28.09 -4.61 -6.63
C ASN A 29 28.43 -5.62 -5.52
N SER A 30 29.71 -5.99 -5.36
CA SER A 30 30.12 -6.91 -4.30
C SER A 30 29.91 -6.32 -2.89
N MET A 31 30.10 -5.01 -2.74
CA MET A 31 29.87 -4.30 -1.48
C MET A 31 28.38 -4.22 -1.14
N LEU A 32 27.52 -3.93 -2.12
CA LEU A 32 26.07 -3.95 -1.96
C LEU A 32 25.53 -5.34 -1.63
N LEU A 33 25.98 -6.37 -2.36
CA LEU A 33 25.56 -7.75 -2.12
C LEU A 33 26.00 -8.26 -0.74
N ARG A 34 27.20 -7.88 -0.29
CA ARG A 34 27.66 -8.16 1.07
C ARG A 34 26.79 -7.44 2.10
N SER A 35 26.54 -6.14 1.90
CA SER A 35 25.68 -5.34 2.79
C SER A 35 24.28 -5.93 2.93
N LEU A 36 23.64 -6.29 1.81
CA LEU A 36 22.33 -6.93 1.81
C LEU A 36 22.35 -8.29 2.52
N LYS A 37 23.39 -9.11 2.28
CA LYS A 37 23.54 -10.40 2.94
C LYS A 37 23.69 -10.24 4.45
N ASP A 38 24.55 -9.33 4.89
CA ASP A 38 24.81 -9.08 6.31
C ASP A 38 23.53 -8.56 6.98
N HIS A 39 22.82 -7.62 6.35
CA HIS A 39 21.52 -7.13 6.81
C HIS A 39 20.46 -8.24 6.89
N TYR A 40 20.35 -9.11 5.87
CA TYR A 40 19.43 -10.25 5.91
C TYR A 40 19.74 -11.21 7.06
N GLN A 41 21.02 -11.45 7.35
CA GLN A 41 21.44 -12.31 8.47
C GLN A 41 21.18 -11.67 9.83
N GLU A 42 21.24 -10.34 9.93
CA GLU A 42 20.89 -9.61 11.13
C GLU A 42 19.38 -9.66 11.39
N VAL A 43 18.56 -9.34 10.38
CA VAL A 43 17.10 -9.41 10.47
C VAL A 43 16.63 -10.85 10.76
N ALA A 44 17.27 -11.86 10.18
CA ALA A 44 16.91 -13.26 10.43
C ALA A 44 17.18 -13.74 11.86
N LYS A 45 18.03 -13.02 12.63
CA LYS A 45 18.27 -13.31 14.06
C LYS A 45 17.25 -12.63 14.97
N MET A 46 16.44 -11.70 14.44
CA MET A 46 15.37 -11.07 15.19
C MET A 46 14.24 -12.07 15.40
N ASN A 47 13.61 -12.01 16.58
CA ASN A 47 12.40 -12.78 16.84
C ASN A 47 11.28 -12.19 15.99
N MET A 48 10.87 -12.88 14.93
CA MET A 48 9.74 -12.44 14.13
C MET A 48 8.48 -12.33 15.01
N PRO A 49 7.64 -11.31 14.80
CA PRO A 49 6.35 -11.23 15.45
C PRO A 49 5.60 -12.56 15.27
N PRO A 50 4.93 -13.06 16.33
CA PRO A 50 4.18 -14.30 16.25
C PRO A 50 3.15 -14.19 15.13
N LYS A 51 3.07 -15.21 14.26
CA LYS A 51 2.02 -15.29 13.24
C LYS A 51 0.66 -15.40 13.92
N VAL A 52 -0.04 -14.28 14.05
CA VAL A 52 -1.42 -14.26 14.53
C VAL A 52 -2.36 -14.54 13.37
N SER A 53 -3.28 -15.48 13.56
CA SER A 53 -4.40 -15.66 12.65
C SER A 53 -5.46 -14.58 12.93
N PRO A 54 -6.17 -14.09 11.90
CA PRO A 54 -7.28 -13.19 12.12
C PRO A 54 -8.33 -13.85 13.02
N PRO A 55 -9.03 -13.05 13.85
CA PRO A 55 -10.10 -13.56 14.67
C PRO A 55 -11.19 -14.16 13.78
N SER A 56 -11.73 -15.31 14.19
CA SER A 56 -12.91 -15.88 13.54
C SER A 56 -14.05 -14.85 13.50
N PRO A 57 -14.79 -14.69 12.39
CA PRO A 57 -14.79 -15.50 11.17
C PRO A 57 -14.10 -14.79 9.97
N PHE A 58 -13.06 -13.99 10.20
CA PHE A 58 -12.31 -13.38 9.11
C PHE A 58 -11.39 -14.39 8.43
N THR A 59 -11.35 -14.31 7.10
CA THR A 59 -10.49 -15.15 6.26
C THR A 59 -9.42 -14.29 5.59
N ILE A 60 -8.18 -14.78 5.59
CA ILE A 60 -7.07 -14.12 4.88
C ILE A 60 -7.20 -14.41 3.39
N VAL A 61 -7.20 -13.36 2.58
CA VAL A 61 -7.11 -13.50 1.13
C VAL A 61 -5.62 -13.59 0.77
N LYS A 62 -5.19 -14.78 0.33
CA LYS A 62 -3.78 -15.02 -0.03
C LYS A 62 -3.39 -14.17 -1.24
N GLY A 63 -2.21 -13.57 -1.19
CA GLY A 63 -1.67 -12.73 -2.28
C GLY A 63 -2.25 -11.31 -2.34
N ALA A 64 -3.07 -10.90 -1.36
CA ALA A 64 -3.67 -9.57 -1.31
C ALA A 64 -2.75 -8.46 -0.78
N LEU A 65 -1.54 -8.80 -0.33
CA LEU A 65 -0.49 -7.79 -0.08
C LEU A 65 0.22 -7.42 -1.40
N ASP A 66 0.36 -8.39 -2.30
CA ASP A 66 1.02 -8.21 -3.60
C ASP A 66 0.06 -7.71 -4.70
N SER A 67 -1.24 -7.98 -4.53
CA SER A 67 -2.31 -7.44 -5.36
C SER A 67 -3.06 -6.40 -4.53
N HIS A 68 -3.45 -5.25 -5.10
CA HIS A 68 -4.17 -4.16 -4.40
C HIS A 68 -5.60 -4.54 -3.93
N GLY A 69 -5.86 -5.81 -3.60
CA GLY A 69 -7.14 -6.36 -3.16
C GLY A 69 -7.30 -6.40 -1.63
N PRO A 70 -8.44 -6.92 -1.14
CA PRO A 70 -8.71 -6.97 0.30
C PRO A 70 -7.87 -8.04 0.97
N VAL A 71 -7.25 -7.70 2.10
CA VAL A 71 -6.41 -8.60 2.91
C VAL A 71 -7.28 -9.54 3.75
N LEU A 72 -8.41 -9.04 4.26
CA LEU A 72 -9.37 -9.83 5.03
C LEU A 72 -10.77 -9.74 4.43
N LYS A 73 -11.48 -10.88 4.45
CA LYS A 73 -12.89 -10.95 4.08
C LYS A 73 -13.70 -11.70 5.13
N ARG A 74 -14.93 -11.25 5.34
CA ARG A 74 -15.93 -11.90 6.19
C ARG A 74 -17.32 -11.73 5.60
N SER A 75 -18.12 -12.79 5.68
CA SER A 75 -19.56 -12.72 5.44
C SER A 75 -20.30 -12.66 6.78
N TYR A 76 -21.34 -11.84 6.86
CA TYR A 76 -22.21 -11.68 8.02
C TYR A 76 -23.66 -11.60 7.57
N GLY A 77 -24.42 -12.70 7.68
CA GLY A 77 -25.78 -12.73 7.16
C GLY A 77 -25.81 -12.46 5.64
N ASP A 78 -26.45 -11.37 5.25
CA ASP A 78 -26.53 -10.84 3.87
C ASP A 78 -25.47 -9.77 3.56
N GLU A 79 -24.53 -9.51 4.49
CA GLU A 79 -23.45 -8.55 4.34
C GLU A 79 -22.10 -9.23 4.05
N GLU A 80 -21.28 -8.60 3.21
CA GLU A 80 -19.88 -8.91 3.00
C GLU A 80 -19.04 -7.73 3.48
N VAL A 81 -18.07 -8.01 4.36
CA VAL A 81 -17.09 -7.06 4.86
C VAL A 81 -15.74 -7.38 4.23
N SER A 82 -15.21 -6.46 3.45
CA SER A 82 -13.88 -6.54 2.82
C SER A 82 -12.97 -5.47 3.40
N ILE A 83 -11.75 -5.87 3.79
CA ILE A 83 -10.80 -5.00 4.48
C ILE A 83 -9.52 -4.92 3.68
N TYR A 84 -9.10 -3.70 3.41
CA TYR A 84 -7.92 -3.36 2.63
C TYR A 84 -6.95 -2.60 3.52
N VAL A 85 -5.66 -2.84 3.33
CA VAL A 85 -4.59 -2.14 4.06
C VAL A 85 -3.85 -1.28 3.05
N MET A 86 -3.72 0.01 3.35
CA MET A 86 -2.97 0.98 2.56
C MET A 86 -1.88 1.60 3.43
N ARG A 87 -0.68 1.73 2.89
CA ARG A 87 0.42 2.46 3.53
C ARG A 87 0.60 3.78 2.79
N LEU A 88 0.45 4.89 3.49
CA LEU A 88 0.79 6.20 2.94
C LEU A 88 2.26 6.49 3.26
N LEU A 89 3.11 6.53 2.24
CA LEU A 89 4.50 6.95 2.38
C LEU A 89 4.54 8.48 2.35
N THR A 90 5.06 9.11 3.40
CA THR A 90 5.30 10.55 3.44
C THR A 90 6.66 10.85 2.82
N PRO A 91 6.82 11.91 2.00
CA PRO A 91 8.12 12.28 1.44
C PRO A 91 9.13 12.61 2.55
N GLU A 92 10.38 12.24 2.29
CA GLU A 92 11.45 11.95 3.27
C GLU A 92 12.05 13.17 3.99
N ASP A 93 11.35 14.31 4.01
CA ASP A 93 11.87 15.59 4.52
C ASP A 93 11.39 15.94 5.95
N GLU A 94 10.62 15.07 6.61
CA GLU A 94 10.31 15.18 8.04
C GLU A 94 10.81 13.95 8.81
N ASP A 95 11.82 14.15 9.67
CA ASP A 95 12.43 13.16 10.58
C ASP A 95 11.43 12.50 11.60
N SER A 96 10.14 12.74 11.43
CA SER A 96 9.02 12.23 12.22
C SER A 96 7.88 11.64 11.38
N ALA A 97 8.11 11.36 10.09
CA ALA A 97 7.11 10.77 9.20
C ALA A 97 6.76 9.35 9.63
N ILE A 98 5.76 9.21 10.50
CA ILE A 98 5.13 7.93 10.81
C ILE A 98 4.53 7.41 9.50
N ASP A 99 4.92 6.19 9.11
CA ASP A 99 4.25 5.43 8.06
C ASP A 99 2.78 5.25 8.43
N GLN A 100 1.92 6.15 7.98
CA GLN A 100 0.53 6.12 8.40
C GLN A 100 -0.18 4.97 7.68
N LEU A 101 -0.53 3.96 8.47
CA LEU A 101 -1.29 2.82 7.99
C LEU A 101 -2.78 3.16 8.02
N PHE A 102 -3.41 3.06 6.85
CA PHE A 102 -4.85 3.21 6.70
C PHE A 102 -5.50 1.86 6.45
N ILE A 103 -6.62 1.65 7.12
CA ILE A 103 -7.51 0.51 6.91
C ILE A 103 -8.74 1.04 6.19
N HIS A 104 -9.00 0.50 5.00
CA HIS A 104 -10.20 0.76 4.24
C HIS A 104 -11.14 -0.43 4.41
N VAL A 105 -12.36 -0.19 4.89
CA VAL A 105 -13.38 -1.21 5.15
C VAL A 105 -14.55 -0.96 4.22
N ASP A 106 -14.89 -1.96 3.43
CA ASP A 106 -16.04 -1.95 2.51
C ASP A 106 -17.09 -2.94 3.01
N VAL A 107 -18.27 -2.44 3.35
CA VAL A 107 -19.42 -3.22 3.79
C VAL A 107 -20.50 -3.19 2.72
N SER A 108 -20.82 -4.35 2.17
CA SER A 108 -21.58 -4.48 0.94
C SER A 108 -22.68 -5.54 1.08
N LYS A 109 -23.87 -5.33 0.49
CA LYS A 109 -24.93 -6.36 0.40
C LYS A 109 -25.19 -6.79 -1.04
N PRO A 110 -25.42 -8.08 -1.35
CA PRO A 110 -25.65 -8.56 -2.72
C PRO A 110 -26.83 -7.88 -3.43
N GLN A 111 -27.85 -7.46 -2.68
CA GLN A 111 -29.10 -6.89 -3.22
C GLN A 111 -29.10 -5.35 -3.24
N GLN A 112 -28.01 -4.71 -2.78
CA GLN A 112 -27.91 -3.26 -2.69
C GLN A 112 -26.80 -2.75 -3.61
N ASN A 113 -27.12 -1.66 -4.29
CA ASN A 113 -26.25 -1.04 -5.28
C ASN A 113 -25.24 -0.10 -4.64
N GLU A 114 -25.32 0.08 -3.33
CA GLU A 114 -24.42 0.91 -2.55
C GLU A 114 -23.67 0.05 -1.54
N SER A 115 -22.45 0.47 -1.22
CA SER A 115 -21.67 -0.05 -0.11
C SER A 115 -21.26 1.07 0.84
N LEU A 116 -21.15 0.71 2.12
CA LEU A 116 -20.70 1.61 3.16
C LEU A 116 -19.18 1.46 3.32
N ILE A 117 -18.48 2.56 3.17
CA ILE A 117 -17.03 2.62 3.24
C ILE A 117 -16.61 3.35 4.52
N PHE A 118 -15.72 2.72 5.28
CA PHE A 118 -15.00 3.35 6.38
C PHE A 118 -13.53 3.52 6.01
N LEU A 119 -13.01 4.73 6.19
CA LEU A 119 -11.58 4.98 6.21
C LEU A 119 -11.13 5.11 7.66
N CYS A 120 -10.22 4.23 8.07
CA CYS A 120 -9.72 4.19 9.44
C CYS A 120 -8.21 4.42 9.45
N GLY A 121 -7.71 5.25 10.36
CA GLY A 121 -6.29 5.36 10.66
C GLY A 121 -5.91 4.39 11.77
N LEU A 122 -4.79 3.68 11.61
CA LEU A 122 -4.18 2.89 12.67
C LEU A 122 -3.16 3.78 13.41
N TYR A 123 -3.33 3.91 14.72
CA TYR A 123 -2.40 4.56 15.64
C TYR A 123 -1.77 3.49 16.56
N GLU A 124 -0.74 3.87 17.31
CA GLU A 124 -0.01 2.95 18.20
C GLU A 124 -0.92 2.20 19.18
N ASP A 125 -1.98 2.84 19.68
CA ASP A 125 -2.89 2.31 20.69
C ASP A 125 -4.39 2.38 20.30
N ALA A 126 -4.70 2.89 19.11
CA ALA A 126 -6.07 3.17 18.73
C ALA A 126 -6.36 2.98 17.24
N LEU A 127 -7.63 2.69 16.94
CA LEU A 127 -8.19 2.78 15.59
C LEU A 127 -9.13 3.97 15.54
N GLY A 128 -8.80 4.96 14.72
CA GLY A 128 -9.63 6.15 14.51
C GLY A 128 -10.41 6.05 13.21
N ILE A 129 -11.73 6.29 13.25
CA ILE A 129 -12.54 6.43 12.03
C ILE A 129 -12.34 7.86 11.50
N HIS A 130 -11.75 7.98 10.31
CA HIS A 130 -11.50 9.27 9.66
C HIS A 130 -12.69 9.71 8.82
N SER A 131 -13.32 8.78 8.11
CA SER A 131 -14.50 9.08 7.31
C SER A 131 -15.40 7.86 7.13
N VAL A 132 -16.68 8.15 6.95
CA VAL A 132 -17.72 7.18 6.61
C VAL A 132 -18.45 7.71 5.40
N SER A 133 -18.57 6.90 4.35
CA SER A 133 -19.21 7.33 3.10
C SER A 133 -19.98 6.19 2.45
N MET A 134 -21.01 6.54 1.68
CA MET A 134 -21.72 5.59 0.83
C MET A 134 -21.14 5.66 -0.58
N ARG A 135 -20.86 4.51 -1.18
CA ARG A 135 -20.42 4.44 -2.58
C ARG A 135 -21.30 3.51 -3.40
N PRO A 136 -21.73 3.94 -4.60
CA PRO A 136 -22.31 3.03 -5.57
C PRO A 136 -21.30 1.96 -5.98
N LYS A 137 -21.75 0.70 -6.02
CA LYS A 137 -21.04 -0.42 -6.63
C LYS A 137 -21.04 -0.22 -8.14
N VAL A 138 -19.89 -0.37 -8.77
CA VAL A 138 -19.79 -0.31 -10.24
C VAL A 138 -20.41 -1.59 -10.81
N GLN A 139 -21.69 -1.54 -11.17
CA GLN A 139 -22.34 -2.55 -12.00
C GLN A 139 -22.93 -1.91 -13.26
N ASP A 140 -22.54 -2.49 -14.40
CA ASP A 140 -22.98 -2.17 -15.74
C ASP A 140 -24.30 -2.91 -16.01
N SER A 141 -25.43 -2.40 -15.52
CA SER A 141 -26.75 -2.88 -15.95
C SER A 141 -27.91 -1.99 -15.51
N GLY A 142 -28.55 -1.35 -16.50
CA GLY A 142 -29.99 -1.23 -16.67
C GLY A 142 -30.82 -0.58 -15.55
N TYR A 143 -31.36 0.60 -15.85
CA TYR A 143 -32.40 1.31 -15.09
C TYR A 143 -33.53 0.40 -14.57
N LEU A 144 -33.43 -0.06 -13.32
CA LEU A 144 -34.56 -0.55 -12.54
C LEU A 144 -34.65 0.24 -11.23
N LEU A 145 -35.75 1.01 -11.10
CA LEU A 145 -36.10 1.86 -9.97
C LEU A 145 -36.57 1.03 -8.76
N ILE A 146 -35.71 0.15 -8.25
CA ILE A 146 -35.91 -0.49 -6.93
C ILE A 146 -35.23 0.40 -5.89
N PRO A 147 -35.83 0.65 -4.71
CA PRO A 147 -35.13 1.30 -3.60
C PRO A 147 -33.99 0.39 -3.14
N SER A 148 -32.85 0.52 -3.82
CA SER A 148 -31.62 -0.26 -3.66
C SER A 148 -30.60 0.44 -2.75
N GLN A 149 -31.07 1.45 -2.01
CA GLN A 149 -30.29 2.24 -1.06
C GLN A 149 -29.84 1.36 0.11
N TYR A 150 -28.64 1.66 0.58
CA TYR A 150 -28.05 0.90 1.67
C TYR A 150 -28.82 1.12 2.98
N THR A 151 -29.29 0.03 3.62
CA THR A 151 -30.16 0.13 4.81
C THR A 151 -29.38 0.24 6.12
N GLY A 152 -28.08 0.53 6.06
CA GLY A 152 -27.22 0.61 7.23
C GLY A 152 -26.71 -0.76 7.69
N PRO A 153 -25.54 -0.80 8.34
CA PRO A 153 -25.11 -2.00 9.04
C PRO A 153 -25.77 -2.06 10.42
N VAL A 154 -25.71 -3.23 11.08
CA VAL A 154 -25.91 -3.30 12.52
C VAL A 154 -24.67 -2.68 13.20
N PHE A 155 -24.68 -1.36 13.45
CA PHE A 155 -23.52 -0.57 13.90
C PHE A 155 -22.68 -1.23 15.01
N ALA A 156 -23.31 -1.90 15.97
CA ALA A 156 -22.62 -2.57 17.08
C ALA A 156 -21.74 -3.75 16.64
N SER A 157 -22.14 -4.53 15.63
CA SER A 157 -21.40 -5.71 15.18
C SER A 157 -20.17 -5.34 14.35
N VAL A 158 -20.28 -4.30 13.53
CA VAL A 158 -19.17 -3.79 12.71
C VAL A 158 -18.08 -3.21 13.59
N LEU A 159 -18.42 -2.33 14.53
CA LEU A 159 -17.45 -1.72 15.45
C LEU A 159 -16.71 -2.76 16.30
N SER A 160 -17.44 -3.72 16.87
CA SER A 160 -16.82 -4.81 17.63
C SER A 160 -15.86 -5.64 16.78
N SER A 161 -16.19 -5.85 15.51
CA SER A 161 -15.34 -6.61 14.59
C SER A 161 -14.07 -5.83 14.24
N LEU A 162 -14.19 -4.53 13.98
CA LEU A 162 -13.06 -3.64 13.69
C LEU A 162 -12.06 -3.57 14.84
N LEU A 163 -12.52 -3.58 16.09
CA LEU A 163 -11.64 -3.61 17.26
C LEU A 163 -10.82 -4.91 17.33
N SER A 164 -11.45 -6.05 17.07
CA SER A 164 -10.75 -7.34 17.03
C SER A 164 -9.77 -7.45 15.85
N ILE A 165 -10.06 -6.78 14.74
CA ILE A 165 -9.15 -6.67 13.59
C ILE A 165 -7.98 -5.74 13.90
N PHE A 166 -8.22 -4.62 14.58
CA PHE A 166 -7.16 -3.72 15.04
C PHE A 166 -6.12 -4.48 15.87
N LEU A 167 -6.58 -5.28 16.84
CA LEU A 167 -5.69 -6.13 17.64
C LEU A 167 -4.90 -7.11 16.76
N CYS A 168 -5.55 -7.74 15.79
CA CYS A 168 -4.86 -8.70 14.92
C CYS A 168 -3.88 -8.05 13.93
N LEU A 169 -4.26 -6.93 13.29
CA LEU A 169 -3.42 -6.22 12.34
C LEU A 169 -2.26 -5.52 13.04
N GLY A 170 -2.49 -4.97 14.24
CA GLY A 170 -1.43 -4.44 15.10
C GLY A 170 -0.37 -5.51 15.37
N PHE A 171 -0.78 -6.72 15.77
CA PHE A 171 0.16 -7.84 15.96
C PHE A 171 0.79 -8.39 14.67
N MET A 172 0.20 -8.15 13.50
CA MET A 172 0.76 -8.62 12.22
C MET A 172 1.74 -7.62 11.59
N LEU A 173 1.61 -6.33 11.92
CA LEU A 173 2.34 -5.23 11.27
C LEU A 173 3.41 -4.58 12.18
N LEU A 174 3.37 -4.83 13.49
CA LEU A 174 4.44 -4.55 14.46
C LEU A 174 5.24 -5.83 14.74
#